data_AF-A0A9D4WBM4-F1
#
_entry.id   AF-A0A9D4WBM4-F1
#
_cell.length_a   1.000
_cell.length_b   1.000
_cell.length_c   1.000
_cell.angle_alpha   90.00
_cell.angle_beta   90.00
_cell.angle_gamma   90.00
#
_symmetry.space_group_name_H-M   'P 1'
#
loop_
_entity.id
_entity.type
_entity.pdbx_description
1 polymer ?
#
loop_
_entity_poly.entity_id
_entity_poly.type
_entity_poly.pdbx_seq_one_letter_code
_entity_poly.pdbx_strand_id
1 'polypeptide(L)' 'MVEPYRRPKSFTPVVVTYVAAFYTRVIGAAVTEQLYKEKYWEEHPGKAVPLMKPKFYGGPWRVMGGEIPRYE' A
#
# COMPACT_ATOMS: atom_id res chain seq x y z
N MET A 1 -32.90 28.17 -28.65
CA MET A 1 -32.58 26.74 -28.89
C MET A 1 -32.15 26.19 -27.55
N VAL A 2 -32.96 25.32 -26.93
CA VAL A 2 -32.63 24.74 -25.62
C VAL A 2 -31.69 23.56 -25.87
N GLU A 3 -30.52 23.57 -25.23
CA GLU A 3 -29.57 22.46 -25.37
C GLU A 3 -30.15 21.18 -24.79
N PRO A 4 -30.04 20.03 -25.49
CA PRO A 4 -30.50 18.75 -24.97
C PRO A 4 -29.79 18.42 -23.65
N TYR A 5 -30.57 18.02 -22.64
CA TYR A 5 -30.01 17.56 -21.36
C TYR A 5 -29.04 16.40 -21.60
N ARG A 6 -27.77 16.60 -21.23
CA ARG A 6 -26.72 15.58 -21.36
C ARG A 6 -26.49 14.95 -20.00
N ARG A 7 -26.81 13.65 -19.88
CA ARG A 7 -26.57 12.90 -18.63
C ARG A 7 -25.08 12.98 -18.25
N PRO A 8 -24.72 13.35 -17.01
CA PRO A 8 -23.32 13.36 -16.58
C PRO A 8 -22.73 11.94 -16.69
N LYS A 9 -21.47 11.86 -17.12
CA LYS A 9 -20.74 10.59 -17.19
C LYS A 9 -20.65 9.99 -15.79
N SER A 10 -20.89 8.68 -15.68
CA SER A 10 -20.79 7.99 -14.40
C SER A 10 -19.35 8.06 -13.87
N PHE A 11 -19.22 8.42 -12.59
CA PHE A 11 -17.95 8.40 -11.87
C PHE A 11 -17.59 7.00 -11.33
N THR A 12 -18.52 6.05 -11.40
CA THR A 12 -18.33 4.68 -10.91
C THR A 12 -17.08 3.99 -11.43
N PRO A 13 -16.71 4.07 -12.73
CA PRO A 13 -15.51 3.40 -13.23
C PRO A 13 -14.24 3.89 -12.52
N VAL A 14 -14.15 5.20 -12.26
CA VAL A 14 -13.02 5.80 -11.55
C VAL A 14 -12.97 5.27 -10.12
N VAL A 15 -14.08 5.32 -9.38
CA VAL A 15 -14.14 4.82 -8.00
C VAL A 15 -13.71 3.35 -7.93
N VAL A 16 -14.25 2.51 -8.81
CA VAL A 16 -13.93 1.07 -8.85
C VAL A 16 -12.43 0.84 -9.09
N THR A 17 -11.83 1.55 -10.05
CA THR A 17 -10.39 1.43 -10.32
C THR A 17 -9.54 1.85 -9.13
N TYR A 18 -9.88 2.96 -8.46
CA TYR A 18 -9.14 3.43 -7.29
C TYR A 18 -9.24 2.44 -6.12
N VAL A 19 -10.44 1.92 -5.85
CA VAL A 19 -10.65 0.92 -4.80
C VAL A 19 -9.87 -0.37 -5.10
N ALA A 20 -9.97 -0.89 -6.32
CA ALA A 20 -9.24 -2.08 -6.73
C ALA A 20 -7.72 -1.88 -6.61
N ALA A 21 -7.19 -0.75 -7.08
CA ALA A 21 -5.77 -0.44 -7.00
C ALA A 21 -5.28 -0.30 -5.55
N PHE A 22 -6.08 0.30 -4.67
CA PHE A 22 -5.77 0.43 -3.25
C PHE A 22 -5.64 -0.95 -2.59
N TYR A 23 -6.68 -1.79 -2.69
CA TYR A 23 -6.67 -3.11 -2.03
C TYR A 23 -5.61 -4.04 -2.60
N THR A 24 -5.36 -4.00 -3.91
CA THR A 24 -4.29 -4.79 -4.54
C THR A 24 -2.92 -4.44 -3.94
N ARG A 25 -2.64 -3.15 -3.72
CA ARG A 25 -1.38 -2.71 -3.12
C ARG A 25 -1.27 -3.07 -1.64
N VAL A 26 -2.36 -2.98 -0.87
CA VAL A 26 -2.38 -3.38 0.54
C VAL A 26 -2.06 -4.87 0.69
N ILE A 27 -2.70 -5.71 -0.12
CA ILE A 27 -2.47 -7.16 -0.12
C ILE A 27 -1.03 -7.46 -0.55
N GLY A 28 -0.55 -6.84 -1.63
CA GLY A 28 0.84 -6.99 -2.08
C GLY A 28 1.87 -6.59 -1.03
N ALA A 29 1.64 -5.49 -0.31
CA ALA A 29 2.50 -5.03 0.77
C ALA A 29 2.54 -6.06 1.92
N ALA A 30 1.39 -6.59 2.33
CA ALA A 30 1.32 -7.60 3.39
C ALA A 30 2.08 -8.89 2.99
N VAL A 31 1.86 -9.40 1.78
CA VAL A 31 2.54 -10.62 1.30
C VAL A 31 4.05 -10.42 1.23
N THR A 32 4.51 -9.29 0.67
CA THR A 32 5.95 -9.00 0.55
C THR A 32 6.62 -8.79 1.91
N GLU A 33 5.93 -8.19 2.88
CA GLU A 33 6.42 -8.10 4.26
C GLU A 33 6.59 -9.49 4.88
N GLN A 34 5.62 -10.40 4.71
CA GLN A 34 5.73 -11.75 5.27
C GLN A 34 6.90 -12.53 4.65
N LEU A 35 7.02 -12.52 3.33
CA LEU A 35 8.14 -13.17 2.63
C LEU A 35 9.50 -12.60 3.03
N TYR A 36 9.56 -11.27 3.27
CA TYR A 36 10.77 -10.64 3.78
C TYR A 36 11.14 -11.16 5.18
N LYS A 37 10.14 -11.34 6.06
CA LYS A 37 10.37 -11.83 7.41
C LYS A 37 10.81 -13.28 7.46
N GLU A 38 10.15 -14.14 6.69
CA GLU A 38 10.53 -15.56 6.57
C GLU A 38 11.99 -15.70 6.14
N LYS A 39 12.37 -15.02 5.06
CA LYS A 39 13.75 -15.01 4.58
C LYS A 39 14.74 -14.45 5.61
N TYR A 40 14.36 -13.39 6.32
CA TYR A 40 15.24 -12.81 7.34
C TYR A 40 15.50 -13.79 8.49
N TRP A 41 14.49 -14.53 8.93
CA TRP A 41 14.64 -15.53 9.98
C TRP A 41 15.50 -16.72 9.56
N GLU A 42 15.39 -17.17 8.32
CA GLU A 42 16.28 -18.21 7.78
C GLU A 42 17.76 -17.79 7.87
N GLU A 43 18.05 -16.52 7.54
CA GLU A 43 19.41 -15.98 7.56
C GLU A 43 19.88 -15.56 8.97
N HIS A 44 18.95 -15.22 9.87
CA HIS A 44 19.23 -14.63 11.18
C HIS A 44 18.35 -15.22 12.29
N PRO A 45 18.59 -16.48 12.70
CA PRO A 45 17.81 -17.12 13.75
C PRO A 45 17.93 -16.35 15.07
N GLY A 46 16.79 -16.12 15.73
CA GLY A 46 16.72 -15.46 17.04
C GLY A 46 16.90 -13.94 17.03
N LYS A 47 17.08 -13.30 15.85
CA LYS A 47 17.11 -11.84 15.75
C LYS A 47 15.70 -11.29 15.51
N ALA A 48 15.43 -10.11 16.06
CA ALA A 48 14.21 -9.36 15.77
C ALA A 48 14.22 -8.93 14.30
N VAL A 49 13.12 -9.19 13.59
CA VAL A 49 13.02 -8.85 12.18
C VAL A 49 12.72 -7.36 12.02
N PRO A 50 13.55 -6.61 11.28
CA PRO A 50 13.23 -5.22 10.98
C PRO A 50 11.99 -5.12 10.08
N LEU A 51 11.31 -3.98 10.08
CA LEU A 51 10.21 -3.73 9.15
C LEU A 51 10.76 -3.59 7.71
N MET A 52 10.11 -4.20 6.71
CA MET A 52 10.57 -4.03 5.33
C MET A 52 10.40 -2.56 4.90
N LYS A 53 11.34 -2.06 4.10
CA LYS A 53 11.16 -0.77 3.43
C LYS A 53 9.94 -0.84 2.50
N PRO A 54 8.99 0.12 2.60
CA PRO A 54 7.76 0.06 1.85
C PRO A 54 8.03 0.21 0.34
N LYS A 55 7.65 -0.81 -0.44
CA LYS A 55 7.80 -0.82 -1.91
C LYS A 55 6.62 -0.17 -2.64
N PHE A 56 5.42 -0.26 -2.06
CA PHE A 56 4.17 0.18 -2.70
C PHE A 56 3.75 1.62 -2.36
N TYR A 57 4.49 2.30 -1.48
CA TYR A 57 4.27 3.70 -1.07
C TYR A 57 5.26 4.67 -1.74
N GLY A 58 5.44 4.56 -3.05
CA GLY A 58 6.27 5.48 -3.84
C GLY A 58 5.54 6.76 -4.28
N GLY A 59 4.57 7.24 -3.50
CA GLY A 59 3.84 8.47 -3.82
C GLY A 59 4.70 9.72 -3.57
N PRO A 60 4.33 10.89 -4.11
CA PRO A 60 5.02 12.16 -3.82
C PRO A 60 4.97 12.55 -2.33
N TRP A 61 4.10 11.90 -1.56
CA TRP A 61 3.91 12.12 -0.14
C TRP A 61 4.90 11.28 0.67
N ARG A 62 5.76 11.94 1.45
CA ARG A 62 6.63 11.26 2.43
C ARG A 62 5.76 10.54 3.46
N VAL A 63 5.92 9.22 3.58
CA VAL A 63 5.42 8.48 4.73
C VAL A 63 6.29 8.87 5.92
N MET A 64 5.74 9.70 6.82
CA MET A 64 6.40 10.02 8.08
C MET A 64 6.39 8.76 8.93
N GLY A 65 7.49 8.02 8.92
CA GLY A 65 7.74 7.01 9.93
C GLY A 65 7.87 7.73 11.26
N GLY A 66 6.79 7.82 12.03
CA GLY A 66 6.86 8.24 13.42
C GLY A 66 7.94 7.41 14.14
N GLU A 67 8.57 7.98 15.17
CA GLU A 67 9.61 7.32 15.94
C GLU A 67 9.13 5.93 16.37
N ILE A 68 9.65 4.90 15.69
CA ILE A 68 9.40 3.51 16.05
C ILE A 68 10.12 3.34 17.39
N PRO A 69 9.43 3.08 18.52
CA PRO A 69 10.11 2.88 19.78
C PRO A 69 11.10 1.73 19.59
N ARG A 70 12.39 2.01 19.79
CA ARG A 70 13.40 0.96 19.91
C ARG A 70 13.07 0.25 21.22
N TYR A 71 12.62 -0.99 21.13
CA TYR A 71 12.57 -1.84 22.32
C TYR A 71 14.02 -2.05 22.75
N GLU A 72 14.38 -1.46 23.90
CA GLU A 72 15.61 -1.73 24.64
C GLU A 72 15.61 -3.13 25.24
#